data_AF-A0A1A9F3E4-F1
#
_entry.id   AF-A0A1A9F3E4-F1
#
_cell.length_a   1.000
_cell.length_b   1.000
_cell.length_c   1.000
_cell.angle_alpha   90.00
_cell.angle_beta   90.00
_cell.angle_gamma   90.00
#
_symmetry.space_group_name_H-M   'P 1'
#
loop_
_entity.id
_entity.type
_entity.pdbx_description
1 polymer ?
#
loop_
_entity_poly.entity_id
_entity_poly.type
_entity_poly.pdbx_seq_one_letter_code
_entity_poly.pdbx_strand_id
1 'polypeptide(L)'
;MKLISVFVIGLVVGALSFYGYFNYNIKMASFDMNRDGTSDVQYLYRYNSTLKQMRIDRNHDGKEDSVINYDRFSIPVYEHGDDNFYGVYDTDIEYEGGDKQG
;
A
#
# COMPACT_ATOMS: atom_id res chain seq x y z
N MET A 1 -23.18 19.29 33.34
CA MET A 1 -22.79 19.69 31.97
C MET A 1 -21.28 19.70 31.75
N LYS A 2 -20.45 20.31 32.60
CA LYS A 2 -18.97 20.36 32.39
C LYS A 2 -18.24 19.00 32.38
N LEU A 3 -18.67 18.03 33.18
CA LEU A 3 -18.02 16.71 33.28
C LEU A 3 -18.15 15.89 31.98
N ILE A 4 -19.33 15.96 31.35
CA ILE A 4 -19.63 15.28 30.10
C ILE A 4 -18.78 15.87 28.97
N SER A 5 -18.59 17.19 28.94
CA SER A 5 -17.76 17.86 27.94
C SER A 5 -16.28 17.45 28.02
N VAL A 6 -15.71 17.34 29.22
CA VAL A 6 -14.31 16.88 29.41
C VAL A 6 -14.14 15.43 28.98
N PHE A 7 -15.12 14.57 29.29
CA PHE A 7 -15.12 13.17 28.87
C PHE A 7 -15.17 13.02 27.34
N VAL A 8 -16.05 13.78 26.68
CA VAL A 8 -16.15 13.77 25.21
C VAL A 8 -14.87 14.28 24.55
N ILE A 9 -14.27 15.36 25.07
CA ILE A 9 -12.98 15.87 24.55
C ILE A 9 -11.89 14.80 24.71
N GLY A 10 -11.83 14.12 25.86
CA GLY A 10 -10.90 13.02 26.10
C GLY A 10 -11.06 11.88 25.10
N LEU A 11 -12.30 11.48 24.78
CA LEU A 11 -12.57 10.45 23.77
C LEU A 11 -12.14 10.87 22.37
N VAL A 12 -12.40 12.11 21.96
CA VAL A 12 -11.99 12.63 20.65
C VAL A 12 -10.47 12.67 20.53
N VAL A 13 -9.78 13.19 21.54
CA VAL A 13 -8.30 13.23 21.55
C VAL A 13 -7.73 11.82 21.56
N GLY A 14 -8.32 10.90 22.33
CA GLY A 14 -7.93 9.49 22.36
C GLY A 14 -8.10 8.81 20.99
N ALA A 15 -9.25 8.99 20.35
CA ALA A 15 -9.54 8.42 19.02
C ALA A 15 -8.60 8.97 17.94
N LEU A 16 -8.33 10.29 17.94
CA LEU A 16 -7.39 10.92 17.01
C LEU A 16 -5.95 10.44 17.25
N SER A 17 -5.52 10.34 18.50
CA SER A 17 -4.20 9.83 18.88
C SER A 17 -4.03 8.36 18.46
N PHE A 18 -5.06 7.54 18.69
CA PHE A 18 -5.09 6.14 18.29
C PHE A 18 -5.04 6.01 16.76
N TYR A 19 -5.86 6.77 16.05
CA TYR A 19 -5.83 6.80 14.58
C TYR A 19 -4.44 7.21 14.06
N GLY A 20 -3.84 8.26 14.61
CA GLY A 20 -2.49 8.70 14.24
C GLY A 20 -1.44 7.61 14.46
N TYR A 21 -1.44 6.97 15.63
CA TYR A 21 -0.47 5.93 15.99
C TYR A 21 -0.45 4.75 15.00
N PHE A 22 -1.62 4.27 14.56
CA PHE A 22 -1.73 3.18 13.60
C PHE A 22 -1.33 3.56 12.17
N ASN A 23 -1.44 4.85 11.81
CA ASN A 23 -1.11 5.34 10.47
C ASN A 23 0.35 5.83 10.33
N TYR A 24 1.05 6.16 11.42
CA TYR A 24 2.36 6.84 11.36
C TYR A 24 3.55 5.91 11.06
N ASN A 25 3.39 4.59 11.20
CA ASN A 25 4.51 3.63 11.11
C ASN A 25 4.51 2.84 9.79
N ILE A 26 4.15 3.48 8.68
CA ILE A 26 4.26 2.87 7.36
C ILE A 26 5.73 2.90 6.93
N LYS A 27 6.27 1.74 6.53
CA LYS A 27 7.64 1.63 6.03
C LYS A 27 7.63 1.41 4.52
N MET A 28 8.56 2.04 3.82
CA MET A 28 8.77 1.84 2.39
C MET A 28 10.18 1.26 2.19
N ALA A 29 10.28 0.22 1.37
CA ALA A 29 11.56 -0.32 0.90
C ALA A 29 11.57 -0.28 -0.62
N SER A 30 12.61 0.29 -1.21
CA SER A 30 12.70 0.50 -2.65
C SER A 30 14.01 -0.07 -3.19
N PHE A 31 13.95 -0.62 -4.40
CA PHE A 31 15.07 -1.24 -5.08
C PHE A 31 15.20 -0.65 -6.48
N ASP A 32 16.38 -0.15 -6.79
CA ASP A 32 16.82 0.32 -8.11
C ASP A 32 17.80 -0.73 -8.64
N MET A 33 17.33 -1.59 -9.54
CA MET A 33 18.09 -2.70 -10.11
C MET A 33 18.93 -2.26 -11.30
N ASN A 34 18.43 -1.33 -12.11
CA ASN A 34 19.12 -0.84 -13.30
C ASN A 34 20.12 0.31 -13.01
N ARG A 35 20.06 0.88 -11.80
CA ARG A 35 20.90 1.97 -11.27
C ARG A 35 20.71 3.30 -11.97
N ASP A 36 19.52 3.59 -12.46
CA ASP A 36 19.20 4.86 -13.10
C ASP A 36 18.77 5.97 -12.13
N GLY A 37 18.62 5.64 -10.83
CA GLY A 37 18.18 6.55 -9.78
C GLY A 37 16.67 6.53 -9.51
N THR A 38 15.91 5.75 -10.27
CA THR A 38 14.48 5.49 -10.07
C THR A 38 14.29 4.09 -9.48
N SER A 39 13.25 3.91 -8.66
CA SER A 39 13.01 2.63 -8.01
C SER A 39 12.15 1.73 -8.88
N ASP A 40 12.74 0.64 -9.38
CA ASP A 40 12.08 -0.41 -10.15
C ASP A 40 11.05 -1.19 -9.34
N VAL A 41 11.31 -1.40 -8.05
CA VAL A 41 10.40 -2.11 -7.15
C VAL A 41 10.26 -1.37 -5.84
N GLN A 42 9.02 -1.14 -5.41
CA GLN A 42 8.71 -0.50 -4.13
C GLN A 42 7.74 -1.36 -3.32
N TYR A 43 8.10 -1.63 -2.07
CA TYR A 43 7.29 -2.34 -1.10
C TYR A 43 6.78 -1.37 -0.04
N LEU A 44 5.48 -1.37 0.19
CA LEU A 44 4.83 -0.59 1.24
C LEU A 44 4.35 -1.52 2.34
N TYR A 45 4.86 -1.35 3.55
CA TYR A 45 4.51 -2.15 4.72
C TYR A 45 3.61 -1.37 5.68
N ARG A 46 2.68 -2.08 6.31
CA ARG A 46 1.90 -1.57 7.44
C ARG A 46 2.77 -1.48 8.70
N TYR A 47 2.24 -0.84 9.73
CA TYR A 47 2.91 -0.69 11.03
C TYR A 47 3.32 -2.02 11.69
N ASN A 48 2.58 -3.10 11.42
CA ASN A 48 2.84 -4.44 11.93
C ASN A 48 3.76 -5.26 10.99
N SER A 49 4.46 -4.61 10.06
CA SER A 49 5.35 -5.22 9.09
C SER A 49 4.68 -6.16 8.07
N THR A 50 3.34 -6.16 7.96
CA THR A 50 2.67 -6.90 6.87
C THR A 50 2.71 -6.08 5.58
N LEU A 51 2.88 -6.76 4.45
CA LEU A 51 2.95 -6.11 3.15
C LEU A 51 1.57 -5.56 2.80
N LYS A 52 1.50 -4.27 2.46
CA LYS A 52 0.27 -3.58 2.05
C LYS A 52 0.16 -3.51 0.53
N GLN A 53 1.25 -3.16 -0.12
CA GLN A 53 1.29 -2.90 -1.55
C GLN A 53 2.70 -3.15 -2.10
N MET A 54 2.76 -3.63 -3.33
CA MET A 54 3.98 -3.70 -4.13
C MET A 54 3.74 -2.95 -5.44
N ARG A 55 4.71 -2.15 -5.86
CA ARG A 55 4.71 -1.40 -7.13
C ARG A 55 5.93 -1.82 -7.93
N ILE A 56 5.75 -2.08 -9.22
CA ILE A 56 6.80 -2.56 -10.12
C ILE A 56 6.81 -1.71 -11.38
N ASP A 57 7.99 -1.22 -11.76
CA ASP A 57 8.35 -0.68 -13.06
C ASP A 57 9.21 -1.74 -13.77
N ARG A 58 8.63 -2.43 -14.75
CA ARG A 58 9.23 -3.56 -15.47
C ARG A 58 10.04 -3.10 -16.67
N ASN A 59 9.69 -1.97 -17.27
CA ASN A 59 10.33 -1.42 -18.46
C ASN A 59 11.38 -0.33 -18.15
N HIS A 60 11.48 0.07 -16.88
CA HIS A 60 12.40 1.07 -16.36
C HIS A 60 12.20 2.48 -16.95
N ASP A 61 10.95 2.87 -17.18
CA ASP A 61 10.62 4.20 -17.70
C ASP A 61 10.26 5.23 -16.61
N GLY A 62 10.32 4.79 -15.35
CA GLY A 62 9.98 5.57 -14.16
C GLY A 62 8.49 5.59 -13.83
N LYS A 63 7.67 4.81 -14.52
CA LYS A 63 6.25 4.61 -14.23
C LYS A 63 5.99 3.18 -13.77
N GLU A 64 4.97 3.04 -12.93
CA GLU A 64 4.62 1.74 -12.39
C GLU A 64 3.76 0.97 -13.40
N ASP A 65 4.27 -0.18 -13.83
CA ASP A 65 3.58 -1.11 -14.73
C ASP A 65 2.66 -2.06 -13.98
N SER A 66 2.92 -2.33 -12.69
CA SER A 66 2.05 -3.18 -11.87
C SER A 66 1.95 -2.67 -10.44
N VAL A 67 0.72 -2.70 -9.90
CA VAL A 67 0.41 -2.35 -8.52
C VAL A 67 -0.42 -3.46 -7.90
N ILE A 68 0.20 -4.21 -6.99
CA ILE A 68 -0.42 -5.33 -6.27
C ILE A 68 -0.78 -4.89 -4.86
N ASN A 69 -2.03 -5.07 -4.47
CA ASN A 69 -2.54 -4.85 -3.12
C ASN A 69 -2.66 -6.16 -2.37
N TYR A 70 -2.35 -6.10 -1.07
CA TYR A 70 -2.36 -7.26 -0.19
C TYR A 70 -3.31 -7.04 0.98
N ASP A 71 -3.89 -8.12 1.49
CA ASP A 71 -4.69 -8.10 2.70
C ASP A 71 -3.84 -7.88 3.97
N ARG A 72 -4.47 -7.96 5.14
CA ARG A 72 -3.79 -7.81 6.45
C ARG A 72 -2.79 -8.92 6.76
N PHE A 73 -2.85 -10.05 6.06
CA PHE A 73 -1.96 -11.21 6.20
C PHE A 73 -0.86 -11.26 5.13
N SER A 74 -0.76 -10.23 4.28
CA SER A 74 0.17 -10.17 3.14
C SER A 74 -0.17 -11.16 2.02
N ILE A 75 -1.45 -11.53 1.89
CA ILE A 75 -1.97 -12.33 0.77
C ILE A 75 -2.43 -11.36 -0.33
N PRO A 76 -2.03 -11.53 -1.60
CA PRO A 76 -2.47 -10.64 -2.67
C PRO A 76 -3.98 -10.75 -2.85
N VAL A 77 -4.63 -9.62 -3.11
CA VAL A 77 -6.09 -9.55 -3.31
C VAL A 77 -6.46 -8.91 -4.65
N TYR A 78 -5.61 -8.03 -5.17
CA TYR A 78 -5.89 -7.28 -6.38
C TYR A 78 -4.59 -6.77 -7.03
N GLU A 79 -4.52 -6.77 -8.35
CA GLU A 79 -3.45 -6.18 -9.15
C GLU A 79 -4.02 -5.33 -10.28
N HIS A 80 -3.49 -4.12 -10.45
CA HIS A 80 -3.62 -3.34 -11.69
C HIS A 80 -2.32 -3.49 -12.50
N GLY A 81 -2.42 -3.74 -13.80
CA GLY A 81 -1.29 -3.91 -14.70
C GLY A 81 -1.41 -3.08 -15.98
N ASP A 82 -0.31 -2.50 -16.42
CA ASP A 82 -0.08 -1.91 -17.75
C ASP A 82 0.87 -2.86 -18.50
N ASP A 83 0.30 -3.87 -19.15
CA ASP A 83 1.07 -4.95 -19.78
C ASP A 83 1.61 -4.55 -21.16
N ASN A 84 1.09 -3.48 -21.75
CA ASN A 84 1.57 -2.93 -23.01
C ASN A 84 2.51 -1.73 -22.87
N PHE A 85 2.70 -1.20 -21.65
CA PHE A 85 3.58 -0.10 -21.31
C PHE A 85 3.19 1.24 -21.94
N TYR A 86 1.90 1.52 -22.09
CA TYR A 86 1.41 2.80 -22.63
C TYR A 86 1.08 3.85 -21.57
N GLY A 87 1.36 3.56 -20.30
CA GLY A 87 1.12 4.42 -19.15
C GLY A 87 -0.32 4.38 -18.65
N VAL A 88 -1.09 3.36 -19.03
CA VAL A 88 -2.49 3.18 -18.64
C VAL A 88 -2.69 1.72 -18.28
N TYR A 89 -3.24 1.44 -17.09
CA TYR A 89 -3.58 0.08 -16.72
C TYR A 89 -4.63 -0.49 -17.68
N ASP A 90 -4.30 -1.65 -18.26
CA ASP A 90 -5.10 -2.39 -19.22
C ASP A 90 -5.58 -3.74 -18.67
N THR A 91 -5.05 -4.15 -17.52
CA THR A 91 -5.29 -5.45 -16.91
C THR A 91 -5.62 -5.28 -15.43
N ASP A 92 -6.65 -5.99 -15.00
CA ASP A 92 -7.10 -6.08 -13.61
C ASP A 92 -7.19 -7.55 -13.22
N ILE A 93 -6.52 -7.92 -12.12
CA ILE A 93 -6.50 -9.31 -11.63
C ILE A 93 -6.99 -9.32 -10.20
N GLU A 94 -8.06 -10.05 -9.93
CA GLU A 94 -8.48 -10.38 -8.57
C GLU A 94 -7.80 -11.66 -8.10
N TYR A 95 -7.54 -11.74 -6.79
CA TYR A 95 -6.95 -12.92 -6.18
C TYR A 95 -7.88 -13.48 -5.11
N GLU A 96 -8.08 -14.80 -5.10
CA GLU A 96 -8.84 -15.49 -4.07
C GLU A 96 -7.91 -16.43 -3.30
N GLY A 97 -7.77 -16.20 -1.99
CA GLY A 97 -6.83 -16.99 -1.18
C GLY A 97 -5.35 -16.82 -1.57
N GLY A 98 -5.02 -15.86 -2.43
CA GLY A 98 -3.68 -15.62 -2.96
C GLY A 98 -3.44 -16.16 -4.37
N ASP A 99 -4.42 -16.86 -4.95
CA ASP A 99 -4.35 -17.39 -6.30
C ASP A 99 -5.01 -16.42 -7.29
N LYS A 100 -4.37 -16.21 -8.45
CA LYS A 100 -4.90 -15.36 -9.53
C LYS A 100 -6.21 -15.94 -10.05
N GLN A 101 -7.23 -15.10 -10.14
CA GLN A 101 -8.45 -15.39 -10.88
C GLN A 101 -8.33 -14.80 -12.29
N GLY A 102 -8.65 -15.61 -13.30
CA GLY A 102 -8.48 -15.29 -14.72
C GLY A 102 -9.75 -14.79 -15.40
#